data_AF-A4RTQ3-F1
#
_entry.id   AF-A4RTQ3-F1
#
_cell.length_a   1.000
_cell.length_b   1.000
_cell.length_c   1.000
_cell.angle_alpha   90.00
_cell.angle_beta   90.00
_cell.angle_gamma   90.00
#
_symmetry.space_group_name_H-M   'P 1'
#
loop_
_entity.id
_entity.type
_entity.pdbx_description
1 polymer ?
#
loop_
_entity_poly.entity_id
_entity_poly.type
_entity_poly.pdbx_seq_one_letter_code
_entity_poly.pdbx_strand_id
1 'polypeptide(L)'
;MALYIKAFTLIVKTASKPLAKRLRTAMEESPTARAYAIESARATAKWMAFLARDDAASGAVSGEPGTTSRKARNEAKRAMAKANMSEDAALQAASEFVGEAFVFAVAGGAVWWEVEKSNAKDEKRREDAANERAQLCDIIDTQHRTMVDMSALIEELFEYKKSSSETIAAMQAGRRAAAR
;
A
#
# COMPACT_ATOMS: atom_id res chain seq x y z
N MET A 1 20.87 -0.76 -8.87
CA MET A 1 19.64 0.07 -8.87
C MET A 1 19.59 1.05 -10.05
N ALA A 2 20.55 1.98 -10.22
CA ALA A 2 20.51 3.00 -11.27
C ALA A 2 20.46 2.46 -12.72
N LEU A 3 21.09 1.30 -12.99
CA LEU A 3 21.09 0.67 -14.31
C LEU A 3 19.71 0.10 -14.70
N TYR A 4 18.97 -0.45 -13.75
CA TYR A 4 17.61 -0.97 -13.96
C TYR A 4 16.61 0.15 -14.25
N ILE A 5 16.72 1.26 -13.50
CA ILE A 5 15.89 2.45 -13.74
C ILE A 5 16.18 3.03 -15.13
N LYS A 6 17.46 3.10 -15.53
CA LYS A 6 17.85 3.56 -16.86
C LYS A 6 17.34 2.64 -17.97
N ALA A 7 17.49 1.32 -17.82
CA ALA A 7 16.99 0.35 -18.80
C ALA A 7 15.46 0.40 -18.93
N PHE A 8 14.75 0.46 -17.80
CA PHE A 8 13.29 0.54 -17.77
C PHE A 8 12.76 1.83 -18.42
N THR A 9 13.33 2.99 -18.04
CA THR A 9 12.98 4.27 -18.67
C THR A 9 13.31 4.30 -20.16
N LEU A 10 14.36 3.59 -20.59
CA LEU A 10 14.69 3.42 -22.01
C LEU A 10 13.64 2.58 -22.74
N ILE A 11 13.21 1.45 -22.17
CA ILE A 11 12.17 0.58 -22.74
C ILE A 11 10.84 1.33 -22.85
N VAL A 12 10.44 2.01 -21.78
CA VAL A 12 9.21 2.81 -21.75
C VAL A 12 9.26 3.91 -22.81
N LYS A 13 10.38 4.64 -22.92
CA LYS A 13 10.54 5.70 -23.94
C LYS A 13 10.60 5.15 -25.36
N THR A 14 11.16 3.95 -25.54
CA THR A 14 11.27 3.26 -26.82
C THR A 14 9.94 2.65 -27.25
N ALA A 15 9.06 2.27 -26.32
CA ALA A 15 7.71 1.81 -26.63
C ALA A 15 6.74 2.97 -26.86
N SER A 16 6.82 4.04 -26.06
CA SER A 16 5.84 5.14 -26.09
C SER A 16 5.88 5.96 -27.38
N LYS A 17 7.09 6.23 -27.92
CA LYS A 17 7.25 7.01 -29.15
C LYS A 17 6.69 6.34 -30.41
N PRO A 18 7.03 5.07 -30.73
CA PRO A 18 6.43 4.38 -31.86
C PRO A 18 4.95 4.12 -31.63
N LEU A 19 4.49 3.92 -30.39
CA LEU A 19 3.07 3.76 -30.09
C LEU A 19 2.28 5.04 -30.42
N ALA A 20 2.76 6.21 -30.00
CA ALA A 20 2.15 7.49 -30.35
C ALA A 20 2.10 7.69 -31.88
N LYS A 21 3.20 7.37 -32.58
CA LYS A 21 3.26 7.49 -34.04
C LYS A 21 2.32 6.52 -34.76
N ARG A 22 2.23 5.27 -34.31
CA ARG A 22 1.32 4.25 -34.87
C ARG A 22 -0.14 4.57 -34.60
N LEU A 23 -0.44 5.07 -33.39
CA LEU A 23 -1.79 5.50 -33.05
C LEU A 23 -2.21 6.67 -33.93
N ARG A 24 -1.32 7.64 -34.16
CA ARG A 24 -1.60 8.75 -35.09
C ARG A 24 -1.94 8.25 -36.48
N THR A 25 -1.14 7.34 -37.05
CA THR A 25 -1.43 6.75 -38.36
C THR A 25 -2.77 6.01 -38.38
N ALA A 26 -3.08 5.23 -37.34
CA ALA A 26 -4.37 4.55 -37.22
C ALA A 26 -5.57 5.52 -37.09
N MET A 27 -5.36 6.67 -36.44
CA MET A 27 -6.35 7.74 -36.34
C MET A 27 -6.50 8.55 -37.64
N GLU A 28 -5.47 8.61 -38.48
CA GLU A 28 -5.53 9.20 -39.82
C GLU A 28 -6.25 8.26 -40.82
N GLU A 29 -6.08 6.95 -40.68
CA GLU A 29 -6.71 5.93 -41.55
C GLU A 29 -8.20 5.72 -41.29
N SER A 30 -8.69 5.99 -40.07
CA SER A 30 -10.10 5.72 -39.70
C SER A 30 -10.87 6.99 -39.32
N PRO A 31 -11.96 7.35 -40.04
CA PRO A 31 -12.74 8.57 -39.78
C PRO A 31 -13.38 8.60 -38.38
N THR A 32 -13.76 7.44 -37.86
CA THR A 32 -14.38 7.29 -36.53
C THR A 32 -13.38 7.49 -35.41
N ALA A 33 -12.16 6.94 -35.53
CA ALA A 33 -11.12 7.17 -34.53
C ALA A 33 -10.62 8.62 -34.56
N ARG A 34 -10.57 9.25 -35.74
CA ARG A 34 -10.28 10.68 -35.91
C ARG A 34 -11.28 11.54 -35.14
N ALA A 35 -12.58 11.28 -35.29
CA ALA A 35 -13.63 12.00 -34.59
C ALA A 35 -13.53 11.85 -33.07
N TYR A 36 -13.32 10.62 -32.58
CA TYR A 36 -13.16 10.35 -31.14
C TYR A 36 -11.89 11.01 -30.55
N ALA A 37 -10.78 11.00 -31.29
CA ALA A 37 -9.55 11.69 -30.89
C ALA A 37 -9.73 13.20 -30.79
N ILE A 38 -10.44 13.81 -31.75
CA ILE A 38 -10.75 15.24 -31.74
C ILE A 38 -11.68 15.59 -30.58
N GLU A 39 -12.70 14.77 -30.33
CA GLU A 39 -13.65 14.98 -29.23
C GLU A 39 -12.97 14.87 -27.86
N SER A 40 -12.17 13.84 -27.65
CA SER A 40 -11.39 13.65 -26.42
C SER A 40 -10.32 14.74 -26.21
N ALA A 41 -9.64 15.18 -27.27
CA ALA A 41 -8.68 16.29 -27.20
C ALA A 41 -9.36 17.61 -26.82
N ARG A 42 -10.54 17.90 -27.41
CA ARG A 42 -11.34 19.09 -27.08
C ARG A 42 -11.92 19.03 -25.67
N ALA A 43 -12.42 17.86 -25.25
CA ALA A 43 -12.93 17.66 -23.89
C ALA A 43 -11.82 17.86 -22.84
N THR A 44 -10.65 17.26 -23.07
CA THR A 44 -9.48 17.44 -22.18
C THR A 44 -9.02 18.90 -22.15
N ALA A 45 -8.97 19.58 -23.29
CA ALA A 45 -8.62 21.01 -23.33
C ALA A 45 -9.65 21.90 -22.58
N LYS A 46 -10.94 21.60 -22.70
CA LYS A 46 -12.00 22.29 -21.95
C LYS A 46 -11.90 22.03 -20.46
N TRP A 47 -11.60 20.80 -20.06
CA TRP A 47 -11.41 20.44 -18.66
C TRP A 47 -10.18 21.14 -18.07
N MET A 48 -9.04 21.11 -18.76
CA MET A 48 -7.85 21.86 -18.34
C MET A 48 -8.11 23.37 -18.27
N ALA A 49 -8.87 23.94 -19.20
CA ALA A 49 -9.25 25.36 -19.15
C ALA A 49 -10.18 25.67 -17.97
N PHE A 50 -11.03 24.73 -17.57
CA PHE A 50 -11.87 24.84 -16.38
C PHE A 50 -11.03 24.81 -15.10
N LEU A 51 -10.12 23.84 -14.95
CA LEU A 51 -9.19 23.77 -13.81
C LEU A 51 -8.28 24.99 -13.70
N ALA A 52 -7.71 25.44 -14.81
CA ALA A 52 -6.88 26.65 -14.84
C ALA A 52 -7.67 27.92 -14.46
N ARG A 53 -9.01 27.92 -14.64
CA ARG A 53 -9.88 29.01 -14.20
C ARG A 53 -10.06 29.01 -12.69
N ASP A 54 -10.17 27.84 -12.07
CA ASP A 54 -10.28 27.70 -10.61
C ASP A 54 -8.95 28.01 -9.91
N ASP A 55 -7.81 27.62 -10.49
CA ASP A 55 -6.47 27.99 -10.01
C ASP A 55 -6.16 29.48 -10.20
N ALA A 56 -6.65 30.10 -11.28
CA ALA A 56 -6.54 31.56 -11.46
C ALA A 56 -7.45 32.34 -10.49
N ALA A 57 -8.59 31.76 -10.10
CA ALA A 57 -9.49 32.34 -9.10
C ALA A 57 -8.93 32.21 -7.67
N SER A 58 -8.25 31.10 -7.35
CA SER A 58 -7.58 30.91 -6.05
C SER A 58 -6.29 31.73 -5.92
N GLY A 59 -5.51 31.88 -7.00
CA GLY A 59 -4.32 32.73 -7.04
C GLY A 59 -4.60 34.24 -7.02
N ALA A 60 -5.83 34.67 -7.33
CA ALA A 60 -6.25 36.07 -7.22
C ALA A 60 -6.46 36.54 -5.76
N VAL A 61 -6.56 35.60 -4.80
CA VAL A 61 -6.71 35.90 -3.36
C VAL A 61 -5.36 36.22 -2.70
N SER A 62 -4.24 35.74 -3.25
CA SER A 62 -2.88 36.07 -2.81
C SER A 62 -2.30 37.22 -3.64
N GLY A 63 -2.53 38.46 -3.20
CA GLY A 63 -2.21 39.67 -3.95
C GLY A 63 -0.71 39.93 -4.21
N GLU A 64 -0.23 39.59 -5.41
CA GLU A 64 0.97 40.19 -5.99
C GLU A 64 0.64 40.83 -7.36
N PRO A 65 0.81 42.15 -7.55
CA PRO A 65 0.44 42.82 -8.79
C PRO A 65 1.53 42.67 -9.87
N GLY A 66 1.18 42.03 -10.99
CA GLY A 66 1.74 42.38 -12.29
C GLY A 66 2.42 41.27 -13.12
N THR A 67 2.82 40.15 -12.53
CA THR A 67 3.57 39.09 -13.26
C THR A 67 2.73 37.83 -13.49
N THR A 68 1.98 37.40 -12.47
CA THR A 68 1.13 36.19 -12.49
C THR A 68 -0.04 36.32 -13.47
N SER A 69 -0.62 37.51 -13.58
CA SER A 69 -1.79 37.78 -14.44
C SER A 69 -1.50 37.65 -15.94
N ARG A 70 -0.32 38.06 -16.44
CA ARG A 70 0.06 37.86 -17.85
C ARG A 70 0.34 36.39 -18.17
N LYS A 71 0.96 35.66 -17.24
CA LYS A 71 1.29 34.25 -17.42
C LYS A 71 0.03 33.38 -17.42
N ALA A 72 -0.86 33.56 -16.44
CA ALA A 72 -2.16 32.90 -16.38
C ALA A 72 -3.05 33.25 -17.58
N ARG A 73 -3.07 34.52 -18.02
CA ARG A 73 -3.81 34.94 -19.22
C ARG A 73 -3.24 34.33 -20.50
N ASN A 74 -1.92 34.19 -20.61
CA ASN A 74 -1.26 33.52 -21.73
C ASN A 74 -1.47 32.00 -21.70
N GLU A 75 -1.51 31.39 -20.52
CA GLU A 75 -1.82 29.97 -20.34
C GLU A 75 -3.29 29.68 -20.63
N ALA A 76 -4.22 30.52 -20.19
CA ALA A 76 -5.63 30.46 -20.57
C ALA A 76 -5.83 30.71 -22.07
N LYS A 77 -5.11 31.67 -22.67
CA LYS A 77 -5.10 31.86 -24.14
C LYS A 77 -4.55 30.65 -24.87
N ARG A 78 -3.51 30.00 -24.35
CA ARG A 78 -2.93 28.77 -24.92
C ARG A 78 -3.86 27.59 -24.75
N ALA A 79 -4.51 27.44 -23.60
CA ALA A 79 -5.52 26.40 -23.36
C ALA A 79 -6.76 26.61 -24.25
N MET A 80 -7.19 27.85 -24.47
CA MET A 80 -8.29 28.21 -25.35
C MET A 80 -7.92 28.08 -26.84
N ALA A 81 -6.68 28.44 -27.22
CA ALA A 81 -6.14 28.19 -28.56
C ALA A 81 -5.97 26.68 -28.84
N LYS A 82 -5.57 25.92 -27.82
CA LYS A 82 -5.57 24.45 -27.83
C LYS A 82 -7.03 23.96 -27.98
N ALA A 83 -8.00 24.50 -27.25
CA ALA A 83 -9.41 24.11 -27.42
C ALA A 83 -9.99 24.38 -28.83
N ASN A 84 -9.51 25.41 -29.53
CA ASN A 84 -9.88 25.75 -30.92
C ASN A 84 -8.89 25.20 -31.98
N MET A 85 -8.16 24.14 -31.65
CA MET A 85 -7.14 23.57 -32.53
C MET A 85 -7.69 22.97 -33.83
N SER A 86 -6.88 23.04 -34.90
CA SER A 86 -7.13 22.35 -36.17
C SER A 86 -7.07 20.83 -35.98
N GLU A 87 -7.70 20.07 -36.89
CA GLU A 87 -7.82 18.61 -36.77
C GLU A 87 -6.45 17.91 -36.61
N ASP A 88 -5.43 18.38 -37.32
CA ASP A 88 -4.07 17.82 -37.23
C ASP A 88 -3.41 18.10 -35.86
N ALA A 89 -3.68 19.27 -35.27
CA ALA A 89 -3.19 19.60 -33.95
C ALA A 89 -3.90 18.78 -32.85
N ALA A 90 -5.17 18.45 -33.05
CA ALA A 90 -5.92 17.54 -32.17
C ALA A 90 -5.40 16.11 -32.23
N LEU A 91 -5.11 15.60 -33.43
CA LEU A 91 -4.50 14.29 -33.62
C LEU A 91 -3.11 14.20 -32.98
N GLN A 92 -2.29 15.24 -33.15
CA GLN A 92 -0.98 15.29 -32.51
C GLN A 92 -1.11 15.30 -30.98
N ALA A 93 -1.96 16.16 -30.42
CA ALA A 93 -2.19 16.23 -28.99
C ALA A 93 -2.75 14.91 -28.41
N ALA A 94 -3.64 14.22 -29.13
CA ALA A 94 -4.17 12.92 -28.71
C ALA A 94 -3.08 11.84 -28.70
N SER A 95 -2.21 11.82 -29.73
CA SER A 95 -1.11 10.85 -29.80
C SER A 95 -0.06 11.06 -28.70
N GLU A 96 0.28 12.31 -28.39
CA GLU A 96 1.19 12.66 -27.30
C GLU A 96 0.58 12.29 -25.94
N PHE A 97 -0.71 12.58 -25.75
CA PHE A 97 -1.45 12.19 -24.54
C PHE A 97 -1.45 10.68 -24.32
N VAL A 98 -1.69 9.86 -25.35
CA VAL A 98 -1.67 8.39 -25.19
C VAL A 98 -0.26 7.88 -24.89
N GLY A 99 0.77 8.49 -25.49
CA GLY A 99 2.16 8.20 -25.15
C GLY A 99 2.46 8.46 -23.67
N GLU A 100 2.01 9.60 -23.13
CA GLU A 100 2.17 9.95 -21.72
C GLU A 100 1.32 9.05 -20.80
N ALA A 101 0.06 8.80 -21.15
CA ALA A 101 -0.84 7.92 -20.40
C ALA A 101 -0.27 6.50 -20.28
N PHE A 102 0.40 5.99 -21.32
CA PHE A 102 1.10 4.70 -21.26
C PHE A 102 2.24 4.72 -20.23
N VAL A 103 3.06 5.77 -20.19
CA VAL A 103 4.13 5.91 -19.18
C VAL A 103 3.54 5.93 -17.77
N PHE A 104 2.47 6.68 -17.55
CA PHE A 104 1.77 6.74 -16.26
C PHE A 104 1.15 5.40 -15.87
N ALA A 105 0.56 4.66 -16.81
CA ALA A 105 0.01 3.34 -16.54
C ALA A 105 1.10 2.34 -16.14
N VAL A 106 2.25 2.37 -16.81
CA VAL A 106 3.40 1.52 -16.48
C VAL A 106 4.01 1.89 -15.12
N ALA A 107 4.18 3.19 -14.85
CA ALA A 107 4.68 3.66 -13.56
C ALA A 107 3.71 3.37 -12.42
N GLY A 108 2.42 3.67 -12.60
CA GLY A 108 1.37 3.38 -11.63
C GLY A 108 1.21 1.88 -11.39
N GLY A 109 1.27 1.06 -12.44
CA GLY A 109 1.27 -0.40 -12.32
C GLY A 109 2.47 -0.94 -11.56
N ALA A 110 3.66 -0.36 -11.74
CA ALA A 110 4.84 -0.76 -10.99
C ALA A 110 4.71 -0.44 -9.49
N VAL A 111 4.20 0.75 -9.15
CA VAL A 111 3.95 1.14 -7.75
C VAL A 111 2.87 0.24 -7.13
N TRP A 112 1.77 0.02 -7.86
CA TRP A 112 0.69 -0.86 -7.39
C TRP A 112 1.19 -2.30 -7.18
N TRP A 113 2.01 -2.83 -8.08
CA TRP A 113 2.61 -4.15 -7.93
C TRP A 113 3.55 -4.25 -6.73
N GLU A 114 4.31 -3.19 -6.44
CA GLU A 114 5.16 -3.14 -5.24
C GLU A 114 4.31 -3.11 -3.95
N VAL A 115 3.21 -2.36 -3.94
CA VAL A 115 2.26 -2.33 -2.81
C VAL A 115 1.61 -3.70 -2.59
N GLU A 116 1.07 -4.31 -3.63
CA GLU A 116 0.45 -5.65 -3.55
C GLU A 116 1.45 -6.70 -3.04
N LYS A 117 2.68 -6.65 -3.58
CA LYS A 117 3.77 -7.53 -3.15
C LYS A 117 4.23 -7.27 -1.71
N SER A 118 4.17 -6.02 -1.23
CA SER A 118 4.48 -5.68 0.15
C SER A 118 3.39 -6.16 1.10
N ASN A 119 2.12 -5.92 0.77
CA ASN A 119 0.98 -6.38 1.55
C ASN A 119 0.96 -7.91 1.68
N ALA A 120 1.25 -8.63 0.59
CA ALA A 120 1.35 -10.09 0.62
C ALA A 120 2.46 -10.61 1.55
N LYS A 121 3.56 -9.87 1.72
CA LYS A 121 4.63 -10.22 2.67
C LYS A 121 4.27 -9.89 4.10
N ASP A 122 3.60 -8.76 4.32
CA ASP A 122 3.21 -8.32 5.65
C ASP A 122 2.08 -9.17 6.23
N GLU A 123 1.14 -9.64 5.40
CA GLU A 123 0.10 -10.58 5.85
C GLU A 123 0.72 -11.88 6.35
N LYS A 124 1.67 -12.45 5.59
CA LYS A 124 2.38 -13.67 6.01
C LYS A 124 3.17 -13.47 7.30
N ARG A 125 3.84 -12.33 7.47
CA ARG A 125 4.54 -11.99 8.71
C ARG A 125 3.59 -11.80 9.88
N ARG A 126 2.39 -11.27 9.63
CA ARG A 126 1.36 -11.06 10.63
C ARG A 126 0.74 -12.39 11.07
N GLU A 127 0.49 -13.31 10.14
CA GLU A 127 0.05 -14.68 10.43
C GLU A 127 1.11 -15.44 11.24
N ASP A 128 2.38 -15.38 10.84
CA ASP A 128 3.49 -16.02 11.56
C ASP A 128 3.59 -15.46 13.00
N ALA A 129 3.54 -14.13 13.17
CA ALA A 129 3.56 -13.49 14.48
C ALA A 129 2.33 -13.81 15.35
N ALA A 130 1.15 -14.01 14.73
CA ALA A 130 -0.05 -14.42 15.45
C ALA A 130 0.06 -15.87 15.92
N ASN A 131 0.62 -16.76 15.09
CA ASN A 131 0.82 -18.16 15.43
C ASN A 131 1.86 -18.34 16.54
N GLU A 132 2.97 -17.58 16.51
CA GLU A 132 3.96 -17.56 17.60
C GLU A 132 3.34 -17.12 18.94
N ARG A 133 2.50 -16.09 18.93
CA ARG A 133 1.78 -15.63 20.12
C ARG A 133 0.82 -16.69 20.66
N ALA A 134 0.10 -17.38 19.78
CA ALA A 134 -0.80 -18.46 20.17
C ALA A 134 -0.04 -19.61 20.84
N GLN A 135 1.11 -20.01 20.29
CA GLN A 135 1.97 -21.05 20.87
C GLN A 135 2.53 -20.64 22.24
N LEU A 136 2.96 -19.38 22.38
CA LEU A 136 3.43 -18.85 23.67
C LEU A 136 2.34 -18.89 24.74
N CYS A 137 1.10 -18.51 24.40
CA CYS A 137 -0.02 -18.60 25.33
C CYS A 137 -0.32 -20.05 25.75
N ASP A 138 -0.31 -20.99 24.80
CA ASP A 138 -0.56 -22.40 25.10
C ASP A 138 0.52 -22.99 26.04
N ILE A 139 1.79 -22.63 25.82
CA ILE A 139 2.89 -23.02 26.71
C ILE A 139 2.71 -22.44 28.12
N ILE A 140 2.32 -21.16 28.23
CA ILE A 140 2.10 -20.50 29.52
C ILE A 140 0.94 -21.19 30.27
N ASP A 141 -0.16 -21.50 29.59
CA ASP A 141 -1.29 -22.21 30.19
C ASP A 141 -0.89 -23.61 30.65
N THR A 142 -0.08 -24.31 29.86
CA THR A 142 0.43 -25.63 30.21
C THR A 142 1.35 -25.56 31.43
N GLN A 143 2.24 -24.57 31.47
CA GLN A 143 3.10 -24.31 32.64
C GLN A 143 2.30 -23.97 33.88
N HIS A 144 1.23 -23.19 33.74
CA HIS A 144 0.38 -22.84 34.87
C HIS A 144 -0.29 -24.10 35.45
N ARG A 145 -0.79 -25.00 34.61
CA ARG A 145 -1.38 -26.28 35.05
C ARG A 145 -0.37 -27.16 35.78
N THR A 146 0.84 -27.31 35.25
CA THR A 146 1.86 -28.12 35.91
C THR A 146 2.31 -27.53 37.24
N MET A 147 2.39 -26.20 37.36
CA MET A 147 2.67 -25.55 38.64
C MET A 147 1.56 -25.81 39.67
N VAL A 148 0.30 -25.77 39.26
CA VAL A 148 -0.83 -26.11 40.13
C VAL A 148 -0.76 -27.57 40.57
N ASP A 149 -0.54 -28.51 39.65
CA ASP A 149 -0.44 -29.94 39.98
C ASP A 149 0.74 -30.23 40.93
N MET A 150 1.90 -29.60 40.70
CA MET A 150 3.05 -29.73 41.59
C MET A 150 2.74 -29.18 42.99
N SER A 151 2.01 -28.08 43.09
CA SER A 151 1.62 -27.51 44.39
C SER A 151 0.71 -28.46 45.18
N ALA A 152 -0.25 -29.12 44.51
CA ALA A 152 -1.13 -30.11 45.12
C ALA A 152 -0.36 -31.34 45.62
N LEU A 153 0.59 -31.86 44.83
CA LEU A 153 1.48 -32.96 45.23
C LEU A 153 2.34 -32.62 46.46
N ILE A 154 2.81 -31.37 46.55
CA ILE A 154 3.59 -30.90 47.70
C ILE A 154 2.72 -30.88 48.96
N GLU A 155 1.49 -30.38 48.86
CA GLU A 155 0.51 -30.36 49.96
C GLU A 155 0.27 -31.79 50.49
N GLU A 156 0.02 -32.75 49.59
CA GLU A 156 -0.20 -34.15 49.94
C GLU A 156 1.03 -34.78 50.63
N LEU A 157 2.25 -34.48 50.16
CA LEU A 157 3.48 -34.94 50.81
C LEU A 157 3.66 -34.37 52.21
N PHE A 158 3.28 -33.11 52.44
CA PHE A 158 3.32 -32.50 53.76
C PHE A 158 2.32 -33.17 54.71
N GLU A 159 1.10 -33.48 54.25
CA GLU A 159 0.10 -34.21 55.04
C GLU A 159 0.56 -35.63 55.36
N TYR A 160 1.08 -36.36 54.37
CA TYR A 160 1.61 -37.71 54.57
C TYR A 160 2.76 -37.72 55.59
N LYS A 161 3.70 -36.77 55.47
CA LYS A 161 4.82 -36.64 56.42
C LYS A 161 4.31 -36.37 57.84
N LYS A 162 3.30 -35.51 57.99
CA LYS A 162 2.70 -35.20 59.30
C LYS A 162 2.06 -36.44 59.92
N SER A 163 1.23 -37.15 59.16
CA SER A 163 0.59 -38.41 59.60
C SER A 163 1.60 -39.50 59.96
N SER A 164 2.65 -39.66 59.15
CA SER A 164 3.72 -40.62 59.41
C SER A 164 4.51 -40.26 60.69
N SER A 165 4.81 -38.98 60.90
CA SER A 165 5.45 -38.48 62.13
C SER A 165 4.59 -38.71 63.37
N GLU A 166 3.29 -38.47 63.28
CA GLU A 166 2.33 -38.72 64.36
C GLU A 166 2.24 -40.22 64.69
N THR A 167 2.23 -41.08 63.68
CA THR A 167 2.21 -42.54 63.83
C THR A 167 3.49 -43.05 64.50
N ILE A 168 4.65 -42.53 64.10
CA ILE A 168 5.95 -42.87 64.71
C ILE A 168 6.00 -42.40 66.16
N ALA A 169 5.52 -41.19 66.45
CA ALA A 169 5.45 -40.65 67.81
C ALA A 169 4.54 -41.51 68.72
N ALA A 170 3.37 -41.94 68.21
CA ALA A 170 2.46 -42.83 68.93
C ALA A 170 3.10 -44.21 69.21
N MET A 171 3.78 -44.80 68.24
CA MET A 171 4.52 -46.06 68.42
C MET A 171 5.66 -45.95 69.46
N GLN A 172 6.35 -44.81 69.52
CA GLN A 172 7.40 -44.57 70.50
C GLN A 172 6.83 -44.35 71.91
N ALA A 173 5.69 -43.67 72.03
CA ALA A 173 5.00 -43.47 73.30
C ALA A 173 4.49 -44.79 73.89
N GLY A 174 3.88 -45.65 73.07
CA GLY A 174 3.44 -46.99 73.49
C GLY A 174 4.59 -47.90 73.95
N ARG A 175 5.73 -47.88 73.23
CA ARG A 175 6.94 -48.61 73.64
C ARG A 175 7.51 -48.12 74.98
N ARG A 176 7.47 -46.82 75.25
CA ARG A 176 7.92 -46.25 76.54
C ARG A 176 6.97 -46.60 77.70
N ALA A 177 5.67 -46.71 77.44
CA ALA A 177 4.69 -47.10 78.43
C ALA A 177 4.78 -48.60 78.80
N ALA A 178 5.12 -49.46 77.84
CA ALA A 178 5.31 -50.90 78.07
C ALA A 178 6.66 -51.27 78.73
N ALA A 179 7.60 -50.33 78.82
CA ALA A 179 8.92 -50.52 79.42
C ALA A 179 9.01 -50.00 80.88
N ARG A 180 7.90 -49.53 81.46
CA ARG A 180 7.75 -49.16 82.87
C ARG A 180 6.87 -50.19 83.58
#